data_AF-A0A9X3IAN1-F1
#
_entry.id   AF-A0A9X3IAN1-F1
#
_cell.length_a   1.000
_cell.length_b   1.000
_cell.length_c   1.000
_cell.angle_alpha   90.00
_cell.angle_beta   90.00
_cell.angle_gamma   90.00
#
_symmetry.space_group_name_H-M   'P 1'
#
loop_
_entity.id
_entity.type
_entity.pdbx_description
1 polymer ?
#
loop_
_entity_poly.entity_id
_entity_poly.type
_entity_poly.pdbx_seq_one_letter_code
_entity_poly.pdbx_strand_id
1 'polypeptide(L)'
;MENFNKNSLKAAVAKYGSLHSDGKTDADVKAELAKDERAFSAEQIDEIYAAIVTPNLFEGGDETKHIEGTLQESEIPEWVQTILDSNKALIDSNNLVLSALDAFKENSADFVSQLVKEFAKPEADNSGELKSEVHLIDEDEEYEVAPGKSFRDPLDFTKEYTEGDDVTHLGLIKLQSLLNARLIVES
;
A
#
# COMPACT_ATOMS: atom_id res chain seq x y z
N MET A 1 -10.59 -35.39 31.35
CA MET A 1 -9.87 -34.11 31.30
C MET A 1 -8.66 -34.26 32.20
N GLU A 2 -7.49 -34.56 31.63
CA GLU A 2 -6.25 -34.50 32.38
C GLU A 2 -5.97 -33.03 32.67
N ASN A 3 -6.03 -32.65 33.95
CA ASN A 3 -5.65 -31.31 34.37
C ASN A 3 -4.17 -31.12 34.04
N PHE A 4 -3.88 -30.32 33.02
CA PHE A 4 -2.52 -29.92 32.71
C PHE A 4 -1.93 -29.22 33.94
N ASN A 5 -0.72 -29.62 34.34
CA ASN A 5 -0.13 -29.12 35.58
C ASN A 5 0.07 -27.59 35.45
N LYS A 6 -0.58 -26.83 36.34
CA LYS A 6 -0.52 -25.36 36.38
C LYS A 6 0.91 -24.82 36.41
N ASN A 7 1.84 -25.55 37.03
CA ASN A 7 3.26 -25.18 37.05
C ASN A 7 3.93 -25.35 35.67
N SER A 8 3.53 -26.36 34.90
CA SER A 8 3.99 -26.57 33.53
C SER A 8 3.43 -25.51 32.58
N LEU A 9 2.16 -25.13 32.77
CA LEU A 9 1.51 -24.03 32.03
C LEU A 9 2.24 -22.71 32.27
N LYS A 10 2.46 -22.34 33.54
CA LYS A 10 3.16 -21.09 33.88
C LYS A 10 4.59 -21.04 33.33
N ALA A 11 5.32 -22.16 33.38
CA ALA A 11 6.66 -22.26 32.82
C ALA A 11 6.66 -22.12 31.28
N ALA A 12 5.68 -22.71 30.60
CA ALA A 12 5.55 -22.60 29.15
C ALA A 12 5.12 -21.18 28.74
N VAL A 13 4.15 -20.57 29.42
CA VAL A 13 3.74 -19.18 29.19
C VAL A 13 4.91 -18.21 29.40
N ALA A 14 5.75 -18.43 30.41
CA ALA A 14 6.93 -17.60 30.64
C ALA A 14 8.01 -17.73 29.54
N LYS A 15 8.16 -18.93 28.94
CA LYS A 15 9.16 -19.20 27.90
C LYS A 15 8.69 -18.78 26.50
N TYR A 16 7.41 -18.98 26.20
CA TYR A 16 6.82 -18.77 24.88
C TYR A 16 5.99 -17.48 24.79
N GLY A 17 5.63 -16.86 25.92
CA GLY A 17 4.85 -15.62 25.94
C GLY A 17 5.57 -14.45 25.27
N SER A 18 6.90 -14.37 25.39
CA SER A 18 7.68 -13.34 24.69
C SER A 18 7.62 -13.48 23.17
N LEU A 19 7.50 -14.71 22.64
CA LEU A 19 7.42 -14.93 21.19
C LEU A 19 6.14 -14.34 20.59
N HIS A 20 5.04 -14.36 21.34
CA HIS A 20 3.81 -13.68 20.95
C HIS A 20 3.95 -12.15 21.06
N SER A 21 4.61 -11.64 22.12
CA SER A 21 4.91 -10.21 22.27
C SER A 21 5.89 -9.67 21.20
N ASP A 22 6.76 -10.51 20.66
CA ASP A 22 7.70 -10.19 19.58
C ASP A 22 7.03 -10.17 18.19
N GLY A 23 5.71 -10.33 18.10
CA GLY A 23 4.93 -10.21 16.87
C GLY A 23 4.87 -11.49 16.00
N LYS A 24 5.23 -12.66 16.56
CA LYS A 24 5.04 -13.93 15.85
C LYS A 24 3.57 -14.35 15.84
N THR A 25 3.17 -15.05 14.76
CA THR A 25 1.78 -15.46 14.57
C THR A 25 1.42 -16.67 15.44
N ASP A 26 0.11 -16.90 15.66
CA ASP A 26 -0.43 -18.08 16.37
C ASP A 26 0.21 -19.39 15.90
N ALA A 27 0.33 -19.56 14.58
CA ALA A 27 0.92 -20.75 13.97
C ALA A 27 2.41 -20.93 14.35
N ASP A 28 3.16 -19.83 14.45
CA ASP A 28 4.59 -19.88 14.80
C ASP A 28 4.81 -20.20 16.27
N VAL A 29 3.98 -19.63 17.16
CA VAL A 29 4.05 -19.91 18.61
C VAL A 29 3.65 -21.35 18.89
N LYS A 30 2.58 -21.85 18.23
CA LYS A 30 2.15 -23.25 18.35
C LYS A 30 3.14 -24.24 17.74
N ALA A 31 3.76 -23.89 16.61
CA ALA A 31 4.81 -24.71 16.01
C ALA A 31 6.07 -24.79 16.89
N GLU A 32 6.40 -23.72 17.62
CA GLU A 32 7.52 -23.72 18.56
C GLU A 32 7.19 -24.50 19.84
N LEU A 33 5.95 -24.41 20.34
CA LEU A 33 5.45 -25.23 21.43
C LEU A 33 5.42 -26.73 21.07
N ALA A 34 5.08 -27.07 19.82
CA ALA A 34 5.09 -28.45 19.31
C ALA A 34 6.50 -29.05 19.17
N LYS A 35 7.55 -28.21 19.11
CA LYS A 35 8.96 -28.62 19.05
C LYS A 35 9.63 -28.70 20.42
N ASP A 36 8.95 -28.33 21.50
CA ASP A 36 9.53 -28.37 22.85
C ASP A 36 9.82 -29.82 23.29
N GLU A 37 10.94 -30.01 24.00
CA GLU A 37 11.39 -31.31 24.52
C GLU A 37 10.36 -31.98 25.45
N ARG A 38 9.40 -31.22 25.99
CA ARG A 38 8.30 -31.72 26.81
C ARG A 38 7.17 -32.37 26.02
N ALA A 39 7.19 -32.30 24.68
CA ALA A 39 6.22 -32.90 23.77
C ALA A 39 4.76 -32.68 24.20
N PHE A 40 4.33 -31.41 24.22
CA PHE A 40 2.96 -31.04 24.57
C PHE A 40 1.96 -31.61 23.55
N SER A 41 0.81 -32.11 24.02
CA SER A 41 -0.28 -32.50 23.14
C SER A 41 -0.91 -31.26 22.47
N ALA A 42 -1.59 -31.45 21.34
CA ALA A 42 -2.26 -30.34 20.64
C ALA A 42 -3.21 -29.54 21.57
N GLU A 43 -3.93 -30.25 22.45
CA GLU A 43 -4.82 -29.65 23.46
C GLU A 43 -4.06 -28.81 24.49
N GLN A 44 -2.88 -29.26 24.92
CA GLN A 44 -2.02 -28.51 25.85
C GLN A 44 -1.39 -27.28 25.20
N ILE A 45 -1.05 -27.38 23.92
CA ILE A 45 -0.52 -26.25 23.15
C ILE A 45 -1.58 -25.15 23.03
N ASP A 46 -2.83 -25.52 22.76
CA ASP A 46 -3.95 -24.58 22.72
C ASP A 46 -4.22 -23.97 24.10
N GLU A 47 -4.11 -24.73 25.19
CA GLU A 47 -4.26 -24.23 26.56
C GLU A 47 -3.14 -23.26 26.95
N ILE A 48 -1.89 -23.56 26.59
CA ILE A 48 -0.73 -22.68 26.81
C ILE A 48 -0.87 -21.40 25.97
N TYR A 49 -1.26 -21.52 24.71
CA TYR A 49 -1.46 -20.36 23.84
C TYR A 49 -2.59 -19.47 24.34
N ALA A 50 -3.72 -20.06 24.75
CA ALA A 50 -4.81 -19.32 25.38
C ALA A 50 -4.31 -18.55 26.61
N ALA A 51 -3.52 -19.18 27.48
CA ALA A 51 -2.94 -18.52 28.65
C ALA A 51 -1.92 -17.41 28.32
N ILE A 52 -1.24 -17.48 27.17
CA ILE A 52 -0.36 -16.40 26.67
C ILE A 52 -1.20 -15.20 26.20
N VAL A 53 -2.31 -15.44 25.50
CA VAL A 53 -3.18 -14.38 24.95
C VAL A 53 -4.05 -13.72 26.04
N THR A 54 -4.50 -14.49 27.04
CA THR A 54 -5.32 -13.99 28.16
C THR A 54 -4.66 -14.26 29.52
N PRO A 55 -3.64 -13.47 29.91
CA PRO A 55 -2.90 -13.68 31.15
C PRO A 55 -3.73 -13.54 32.44
N ASN A 56 -4.92 -12.92 32.37
CA ASN A 56 -5.78 -12.64 33.54
C ASN A 56 -6.76 -13.78 33.92
N LEU A 57 -6.82 -14.90 33.20
CA LEU A 57 -7.76 -15.98 33.50
C LEU A 57 -7.28 -16.99 34.56
N PHE A 58 -6.04 -16.85 35.06
CA PHE A 58 -5.46 -17.84 35.99
C PHE A 58 -4.98 -17.26 37.33
N GLU A 59 -5.17 -15.97 37.59
CA GLU A 59 -4.97 -15.37 38.91
C GLU A 59 -6.30 -15.18 39.64
N GLY A 60 -6.69 -16.17 40.45
CA GLY A 60 -7.81 -16.00 41.37
C GLY A 60 -8.37 -17.32 41.86
N GLY A 61 -7.93 -17.75 43.04
CA GLY A 61 -8.58 -18.83 43.76
C GLY A 61 -9.91 -18.38 44.39
N ASP A 62 -10.80 -19.36 44.45
CA ASP A 62 -11.75 -19.66 45.54
C ASP A 62 -13.23 -19.25 45.45
N GLU A 63 -14.03 -20.26 45.81
CA GLU A 63 -15.42 -20.29 46.26
C GLU A 63 -16.59 -19.98 45.29
N THR A 64 -17.31 -21.07 45.02
CA THR A 64 -18.75 -21.14 44.79
C THR A 64 -19.55 -20.08 45.56
N LYS A 65 -20.04 -19.07 44.84
CA LYS A 65 -21.33 -18.43 45.15
C LYS A 65 -22.20 -18.52 43.92
N HIS A 66 -23.29 -19.27 44.05
CA HIS A 66 -24.49 -19.03 43.26
C HIS A 66 -24.82 -17.54 43.36
N ILE A 67 -24.54 -16.79 42.30
CA ILE A 67 -25.25 -15.56 42.01
C ILE A 67 -26.10 -15.91 40.80
N GLU A 68 -27.36 -16.27 41.06
CA GLU A 68 -28.44 -15.97 40.12
C GLU A 68 -28.43 -14.46 39.90
N GLY A 69 -27.60 -14.02 38.97
CA GLY A 69 -27.54 -12.66 38.48
C GLY A 69 -27.62 -12.83 36.98
N THR A 70 -28.77 -12.41 36.43
CA THR A 70 -29.01 -12.08 35.03
C THR A 70 -27.77 -12.16 34.16
N LEU A 71 -27.83 -12.93 33.06
CA LEU A 71 -27.05 -12.70 31.84
C LEU A 71 -27.00 -11.18 31.61
N GLN A 72 -26.00 -10.51 32.18
CA GLN A 72 -25.63 -9.18 31.72
C GLN A 72 -25.12 -9.50 30.34
N GLU A 73 -25.95 -9.18 29.35
CA GLU A 73 -25.52 -8.93 27.98
C GLU A 73 -24.13 -8.31 28.12
N SER A 74 -23.10 -9.09 27.81
CA SER A 74 -21.74 -8.64 27.94
C SER A 74 -21.61 -7.57 26.89
N GLU A 75 -21.90 -6.33 27.27
CA GLU A 75 -21.72 -5.17 26.43
C GLU A 75 -20.26 -5.23 26.05
N ILE A 76 -20.03 -5.53 24.77
CA ILE A 76 -18.72 -5.41 24.15
C ILE A 76 -18.25 -4.01 24.54
N PRO A 77 -17.14 -3.88 25.28
CA PRO A 77 -16.69 -2.57 25.72
C PRO A 77 -16.64 -1.63 24.52
N GLU A 78 -17.10 -0.39 24.68
CA GLU A 78 -17.28 0.55 23.57
C GLU A 78 -16.02 0.69 22.69
N TRP A 79 -14.83 0.58 23.30
CA TRP A 79 -13.56 0.58 22.60
C TRP A 79 -13.37 -0.65 21.70
N VAL A 80 -13.82 -1.84 22.12
CA VAL A 80 -13.80 -3.07 21.29
C VAL A 80 -14.76 -2.92 20.12
N GLN A 81 -15.96 -2.39 20.35
CA GLN A 81 -16.92 -2.13 19.26
C GLN A 81 -16.35 -1.12 18.26
N THR A 82 -15.72 -0.05 18.75
CA THR A 82 -15.04 0.96 17.93
C THR A 82 -13.93 0.34 17.07
N ILE A 83 -13.13 -0.58 17.63
CA ILE A 83 -12.07 -1.27 16.87
C ILE A 83 -12.69 -2.21 15.82
N LEU A 84 -13.74 -2.95 16.17
CA LEU A 84 -14.43 -3.83 15.23
C LEU A 84 -15.03 -3.05 14.06
N ASP A 85 -15.67 -1.92 14.34
CA ASP A 85 -16.26 -1.05 13.34
C ASP A 85 -15.18 -0.40 12.46
N SER A 86 -14.07 0.04 13.06
CA SER A 86 -12.93 0.60 12.32
C SER A 86 -12.28 -0.41 11.40
N ASN A 87 -12.03 -1.64 11.90
CA ASN A 87 -11.47 -2.72 11.09
C ASN A 87 -12.42 -3.15 9.99
N LYS A 88 -13.73 -3.18 10.27
CA LYS A 88 -14.75 -3.46 9.25
C LYS A 88 -14.75 -2.40 8.15
N ALA A 89 -14.67 -1.12 8.51
CA ALA A 89 -14.57 -0.02 7.54
C ALA A 89 -13.31 -0.11 6.67
N LEU A 90 -12.17 -0.52 7.25
CA LEU A 90 -10.93 -0.74 6.50
C LEU A 90 -11.04 -1.92 5.52
N ILE A 91 -11.66 -3.03 5.94
CA ILE A 91 -11.91 -4.18 5.07
C ILE A 91 -12.83 -3.78 3.91
N ASP A 92 -13.92 -3.07 4.21
CA ASP A 92 -14.87 -2.61 3.20
C ASP A 92 -14.20 -1.62 2.22
N SER A 93 -13.33 -0.73 2.72
CA SER A 93 -12.52 0.17 1.89
C SER A 93 -11.54 -0.57 1.00
N ASN A 94 -10.82 -1.57 1.52
CA ASN A 94 -9.88 -2.37 0.74
C ASN A 94 -10.61 -3.16 -0.36
N ASN A 95 -11.78 -3.74 -0.05
CA ASN A 95 -12.61 -4.42 -1.05
C ASN A 95 -13.11 -3.47 -2.14
N LEU A 96 -13.42 -2.22 -1.79
CA LEU A 96 -13.78 -1.20 -2.77
C LEU A 96 -12.61 -0.83 -3.68
N VAL A 97 -11.39 -0.70 -3.14
CA VAL A 97 -10.19 -0.46 -3.96
C VAL A 97 -9.91 -1.63 -4.90
N LEU A 98 -10.05 -2.87 -4.43
CA LEU A 98 -9.86 -4.06 -5.27
C LEU A 98 -10.87 -4.11 -6.40
N SER A 99 -12.16 -3.90 -6.11
CA SER A 99 -13.19 -3.87 -7.15
C SER A 99 -13.00 -2.71 -8.14
N ALA A 100 -12.56 -1.53 -7.67
CA ALA A 100 -12.22 -0.41 -8.54
C ALA A 100 -11.00 -0.72 -9.43
N LEU A 101 -10.00 -1.43 -8.92
CA LEU A 101 -8.83 -1.85 -9.69
C LEU A 101 -9.18 -2.88 -10.75
N ASP A 102 -10.04 -3.84 -10.42
CA ASP A 102 -10.49 -4.85 -11.37
C ASP A 102 -11.38 -4.23 -12.45
N ALA A 103 -12.31 -3.35 -12.07
CA ALA A 103 -13.09 -2.57 -13.02
C ALA A 103 -12.19 -1.69 -13.91
N PHE A 104 -11.14 -1.09 -13.36
CA PHE A 104 -10.17 -0.34 -14.14
C PHE A 104 -9.42 -1.23 -15.13
N LYS A 105 -8.94 -2.41 -14.70
CA LYS A 105 -8.25 -3.35 -15.60
C LYS A 105 -9.16 -3.79 -16.75
N GLU A 106 -10.39 -4.18 -16.45
CA GLU A 106 -11.38 -4.58 -17.46
C GLU A 106 -11.65 -3.45 -18.47
N ASN A 107 -11.85 -2.23 -17.98
CA ASN A 107 -12.16 -1.09 -18.85
C ASN A 107 -10.92 -0.45 -19.51
N SER A 108 -9.71 -0.69 -18.99
CA SER A 108 -8.47 -0.10 -19.51
C SER A 108 -8.13 -0.64 -20.90
N ALA A 109 -8.38 -1.92 -21.15
CA ALA A 109 -8.17 -2.54 -22.46
C ALA A 109 -9.13 -1.95 -23.51
N ASP A 110 -10.38 -1.69 -23.13
CA ASP A 110 -11.37 -1.05 -23.98
C ASP A 110 -11.06 0.43 -24.21
N PHE A 111 -10.60 1.15 -23.19
CA PHE A 111 -10.14 2.53 -23.33
C PHE A 111 -8.95 2.63 -24.29
N VAL A 112 -7.92 1.81 -24.12
CA VAL A 112 -6.77 1.77 -25.03
C VAL A 112 -7.21 1.37 -26.44
N SER A 113 -8.11 0.40 -26.57
CA SER A 113 -8.65 -0.01 -27.86
C SER A 113 -9.49 1.09 -28.53
N GLN A 114 -10.24 1.89 -27.76
CA GLN A 114 -10.97 3.05 -28.25
C GLN A 114 -10.01 4.15 -28.69
N LEU A 115 -8.98 4.44 -27.90
CA LEU A 115 -7.95 5.42 -28.21
C LEU A 115 -7.23 5.03 -29.51
N VAL A 116 -6.77 3.78 -29.61
CA VAL A 116 -6.17 3.25 -30.84
C VAL A 116 -7.14 3.34 -32.02
N LYS A 117 -8.44 3.08 -31.83
CA LYS A 117 -9.44 3.23 -32.91
C LYS A 117 -9.72 4.68 -33.28
N GLU A 118 -9.68 5.62 -32.34
CA GLU A 118 -9.80 7.06 -32.62
C GLU A 118 -8.59 7.58 -33.39
N PHE A 119 -7.38 7.15 -33.01
CA PHE A 119 -6.13 7.51 -33.71
C PHE A 119 -5.91 6.70 -35.00
N ALA A 120 -6.54 5.53 -35.15
CA ALA A 120 -6.43 4.69 -36.34
C ALA A 120 -7.60 4.84 -37.32
N LYS A 121 -8.60 5.69 -37.04
CA LYS A 121 -9.57 6.11 -38.07
C LYS A 121 -8.84 7.03 -39.06
N PRO A 122 -8.65 6.60 -40.32
CA PRO A 122 -8.18 7.51 -41.34
C PRO A 122 -9.38 8.35 -41.77
N GLU A 123 -9.60 9.49 -41.13
CA GLU A 123 -10.26 10.56 -41.85
C GLU A 123 -9.33 10.97 -43.00
N ALA A 124 -9.89 10.92 -44.20
CA ALA A 124 -9.27 11.39 -45.41
C ALA A 124 -8.80 12.85 -45.26
N ASP A 125 -7.66 13.16 -45.90
CA ASP A 125 -7.16 14.51 -46.16
C ASP A 125 -6.67 15.35 -44.98
N ASN A 126 -5.67 14.84 -44.24
CA ASN A 126 -4.50 15.65 -43.92
C ASN A 126 -3.30 14.74 -43.68
N SER A 127 -2.56 14.44 -44.76
CA SER A 127 -1.23 13.85 -44.71
C SER A 127 -0.23 14.83 -44.11
N GLY A 128 -0.40 15.16 -42.83
CA GLY A 128 0.72 15.57 -42.00
C GLY A 128 1.32 14.30 -41.43
N GLU A 129 2.32 13.73 -42.10
CA GLU A 129 3.24 12.80 -41.46
C GLU A 129 3.62 13.38 -40.09
N LEU A 130 3.15 12.77 -38.99
CA LEU A 130 3.83 12.87 -37.71
C LEU A 130 5.11 12.03 -37.83
N LYS A 131 6.00 12.48 -38.71
CA LYS A 131 7.43 12.31 -38.51
C LYS A 131 7.73 13.06 -37.23
N SER A 132 7.63 12.38 -36.11
CA SER A 132 8.42 12.73 -34.94
C SER A 132 9.88 12.50 -35.33
N GLU A 133 10.44 13.39 -36.16
CA GLU A 133 11.86 13.57 -36.25
C GLU A 133 12.28 14.00 -34.84
N VAL A 134 12.74 13.03 -34.06
CA VAL A 134 13.40 13.27 -32.79
C VAL A 134 14.65 14.04 -33.16
N HIS A 135 14.59 15.36 -33.05
CA HIS A 135 15.74 16.22 -33.29
C HIS A 135 16.63 16.08 -32.08
N LEU A 136 17.70 15.28 -32.19
CA LEU A 136 18.64 15.12 -31.09
C LEU A 136 19.33 16.47 -30.85
N ILE A 137 19.46 16.81 -29.58
CA ILE A 137 20.19 18.00 -29.18
C ILE A 137 21.69 17.76 -29.36
N ASP A 138 22.34 18.72 -29.99
CA ASP A 138 23.79 18.81 -30.01
C ASP A 138 24.25 19.60 -28.79
N GLU A 139 25.18 19.04 -28.01
CA GLU A 139 25.66 19.69 -26.77
C GLU A 139 26.56 20.89 -27.07
N ASP A 140 27.09 20.99 -28.30
CA ASP A 140 27.98 22.06 -28.74
C ASP A 140 27.25 23.23 -29.42
N GLU A 141 25.92 23.13 -29.60
CA GLU A 141 25.10 24.14 -30.29
C GLU A 141 24.37 25.06 -29.30
N GLU A 142 24.17 26.32 -29.69
CA GLU A 142 23.40 27.30 -28.93
C GLU A 142 21.91 27.20 -29.30
N TYR A 143 21.04 27.31 -28.30
CA TYR A 143 19.59 27.24 -28.48
C TYR A 143 18.91 28.50 -27.97
N GLU A 144 18.00 29.03 -28.78
CA GLU A 144 17.20 30.21 -28.45
C GLU A 144 15.69 29.92 -28.57
N VAL A 145 14.86 30.74 -27.92
CA VAL A 145 13.41 30.63 -28.05
C VAL A 145 12.97 30.99 -29.47
N ALA A 146 12.17 30.10 -30.08
CA ALA A 146 11.71 30.24 -31.45
C ALA A 146 10.87 31.52 -31.66
N PRO A 147 10.86 32.09 -32.88
CA PRO A 147 10.09 33.28 -33.20
C PRO A 147 8.59 33.18 -32.84
N GLY A 148 8.06 34.20 -32.16
CA GLY A 148 6.68 34.25 -31.70
C GLY A 148 6.31 33.24 -30.61
N LYS A 149 7.30 32.62 -29.94
CA LYS A 149 7.10 31.72 -28.81
C LYS A 149 7.56 32.35 -27.50
N SER A 150 6.94 31.89 -26.42
CA SER A 150 7.42 32.10 -25.06
C SER A 150 7.03 30.91 -24.20
N PHE A 151 7.79 30.67 -23.14
CA PHE A 151 7.44 29.68 -22.14
C PHE A 151 7.99 30.07 -20.77
N ARG A 152 7.36 29.55 -19.72
CA ARG A 152 7.81 29.77 -18.33
C ARG A 152 8.63 28.60 -17.83
N ASP A 153 9.57 28.91 -16.94
CA ASP A 153 10.33 27.85 -16.29
C ASP A 153 9.41 27.06 -15.34
N PRO A 154 9.26 25.73 -15.53
CA PRO A 154 8.47 24.91 -14.62
C PRO A 154 9.06 24.82 -13.20
N LEU A 155 10.36 25.13 -13.04
CA LEU A 155 11.02 25.15 -11.73
C LEU A 155 10.95 26.54 -11.06
N ASP A 156 10.74 27.58 -11.86
CA ASP A 156 10.60 28.95 -11.40
C ASP A 156 9.54 29.69 -12.25
N PHE A 157 8.30 29.67 -11.78
CA PHE A 157 7.16 30.30 -12.45
C PHE A 157 7.27 31.82 -12.59
N THR A 158 8.29 32.45 -12.00
CA THR A 158 8.58 33.88 -12.17
C THR A 158 9.48 34.16 -13.38
N LYS A 159 10.20 33.14 -13.89
CA LYS A 159 11.08 33.26 -15.04
C LYS A 159 10.34 32.87 -16.31
N GLU A 160 10.22 33.82 -17.23
CA GLU A 160 9.65 33.64 -18.56
C GLU A 160 10.75 33.85 -19.60
N TYR A 161 10.85 32.92 -20.54
CA TYR A 161 11.73 33.03 -21.71
C TYR A 161 10.88 33.43 -22.90
N THR A 162 11.33 34.44 -23.61
CA THR A 162 10.68 35.04 -24.78
C THR A 162 11.55 34.88 -26.02
N GLU A 163 10.98 35.11 -27.19
CA GLU A 163 11.66 35.02 -28.50
C GLU A 163 13.08 35.60 -28.48
N GLY A 164 14.05 34.79 -28.94
CA GLY A 164 15.47 35.16 -29.00
C GLY A 164 16.23 35.08 -27.67
N ASP A 165 15.59 34.68 -26.57
CA ASP A 165 16.30 34.42 -25.31
C ASP A 165 17.12 33.13 -25.42
N ASP A 166 18.38 33.19 -25.00
CA ASP A 166 19.27 32.02 -24.86
C ASP A 166 18.75 31.09 -23.76
N VAL A 167 18.64 29.81 -24.12
CA VAL A 167 18.18 28.74 -23.24
C VAL A 167 19.19 27.60 -23.14
N THR A 168 20.38 27.73 -23.72
CA THR A 168 21.44 26.68 -23.77
C THR A 168 21.85 26.20 -22.38
N HIS A 169 21.70 27.04 -21.34
CA HIS A 169 21.94 26.65 -19.94
C HIS A 169 20.89 25.69 -19.36
N LEU A 170 19.77 25.46 -20.06
CA LEU A 170 18.77 24.49 -19.65
C LEU A 170 19.33 23.08 -19.88
N GLY A 171 19.12 22.17 -18.92
CA GLY A 171 19.64 20.80 -19.05
C GLY A 171 19.11 20.09 -20.31
N LEU A 172 19.93 19.22 -20.90
CA LEU A 172 19.70 18.55 -22.18
C LEU A 172 18.31 17.94 -22.35
N ILE A 173 17.79 17.27 -21.31
CA ILE A 173 16.45 16.66 -21.33
C ILE A 173 15.37 17.72 -21.56
N LYS A 174 15.53 18.90 -20.96
CA LYS A 174 14.58 20.01 -21.07
C LYS A 174 14.67 20.65 -22.44
N LEU A 175 15.88 20.95 -22.90
CA LEU A 175 16.09 21.46 -24.26
C LEU A 175 15.51 20.49 -25.30
N GLN A 176 15.76 19.19 -25.17
CA GLN A 176 15.22 18.15 -26.05
C GLN A 176 13.69 18.17 -26.11
N SER A 177 13.03 18.33 -24.95
CA SER A 177 11.58 18.45 -24.89
C SER A 177 11.08 19.74 -25.54
N LEU A 178 11.80 20.85 -25.38
CA LEU A 178 11.44 22.16 -25.94
C LEU A 178 11.64 22.19 -27.47
N LEU A 179 12.72 21.57 -27.96
CA LEU A 179 13.03 21.45 -29.39
C LEU A 179 11.99 20.57 -30.10
N ASN A 180 11.65 19.42 -29.51
CA ASN A 180 10.58 18.56 -30.00
C ASN A 180 9.20 19.25 -29.99
N ALA A 181 8.97 20.16 -29.03
CA ALA A 181 7.77 20.98 -28.96
C ALA A 181 7.80 22.20 -29.91
N ARG A 182 8.89 22.42 -30.65
CA ARG A 182 9.14 23.59 -31.52
C ARG A 182 8.99 24.93 -30.78
N LEU A 183 9.41 24.95 -29.52
CA LEU A 183 9.45 26.16 -28.69
C LEU A 183 10.81 26.86 -28.75
N ILE A 184 11.86 26.12 -29.12
CA ILE A 184 13.22 26.62 -29.25
C ILE A 184 13.78 26.19 -30.62
N VAL A 185 14.83 26.87 -31.07
CA VAL A 185 15.56 26.60 -32.32
C VAL A 185 17.07 26.68 -32.06
N GLU A 186 17.85 26.06 -32.93
CA GLU A 186 19.31 26.26 -33.02
C GLU A 186 19.58 27.70 -33.50
N SER A 187 20.52 28.39 -32.85
CA SER A 187 20.83 29.82 -33.06
C SER A 187 22.04 30.03 -33.97
#